data_AF-A0A917LT98-F1
#
_entry.id   AF-A0A917LT98-F1
#
_cell.length_a   1.000
_cell.length_b   1.000
_cell.length_c   1.000
_cell.angle_alpha   90.00
_cell.angle_beta   90.00
_cell.angle_gamma   90.00
#
_symmetry.space_group_name_H-M   'P 1'
#
loop_
_entity.id
_entity.type
_entity.pdbx_description
1 polymer ?
#
loop_
_entity_poly.entity_id
_entity_poly.type
_entity_poly.pdbx_seq_one_letter_code
_entity_poly.pdbx_strand_id
1 'polypeptide(L)' 'MIQFNVYNHALVVGSIEVLGISSSSSLQVGDTDYTTLYSMFDTPPESVIIGPLAPFPSPEGASQAIGETAEPETESEA' A
#
# COMPACT_ATOMS: atom_id res chain seq x y z
N MET A 1 13.15 -4.97 -40.70
CA MET A 1 12.99 -5.63 -39.39
C MET A 1 13.81 -4.81 -38.41
N ILE A 2 13.20 -4.25 -37.37
CA ILE A 2 13.91 -3.39 -36.41
C ILE A 2 14.32 -4.27 -35.23
N GLN A 3 15.62 -4.28 -34.92
CA GLN A 3 16.14 -4.98 -33.75
C GLN A 3 16.15 -4.00 -32.57
N PHE A 4 15.36 -4.29 -31.54
CA PHE A 4 15.28 -3.51 -30.31
C PHE A 4 16.05 -4.25 -29.21
N ASN A 5 17.20 -3.71 -28.80
CA ASN A 5 18.01 -4.26 -27.71
C ASN A 5 17.85 -3.37 -26.48
N VAL A 6 17.40 -3.96 -25.36
CA VAL A 6 17.33 -3.29 -24.06
C VAL A 6 18.55 -3.71 -23.24
N TYR A 7 19.32 -2.72 -22.77
CA TYR A 7 20.46 -2.95 -21.88
C TYR A 7 20.15 -2.33 -20.52
N ASN A 8 19.87 -3.17 -19.53
CA ASN A 8 19.78 -2.70 -18.15
C ASN A 8 21.20 -2.48 -17.62
N HIS A 9 21.54 -1.22 -17.35
CA HIS A 9 22.78 -0.86 -16.65
C HIS A 9 22.68 -1.23 -15.16
N ALA A 10 23.72 -0.93 -14.37
CA ALA A 10 23.68 -1.15 -12.93
C ALA A 10 22.49 -0.37 -12.31
N LEU A 11 21.59 -1.10 -11.67
CA LEU A 11 20.51 -0.50 -10.90
C LEU A 11 21.11 -0.01 -9.57
N VAL A 12 21.32 1.30 -9.44
CA VAL A 12 21.93 1.91 -8.25
C VAL A 12 20.85 2.57 -7.41
N VAL A 13 20.43 1.87 -6.35
CA VAL A 13 19.54 2.42 -5.33
C VAL A 13 20.39 3.05 -4.24
N GLY A 14 20.23 4.36 -4.02
CA GLY A 14 20.94 5.07 -2.94
C GLY A 14 20.34 4.76 -1.56
N SER A 15 19.13 5.23 -1.30
CA SER A 15 18.40 4.95 -0.07
C SER A 15 16.90 4.91 -0.33
N ILE A 16 16.22 3.91 0.23
CA ILE A 16 14.76 3.83 0.27
C ILE A 16 14.37 3.85 1.74
N GLU A 17 13.63 4.88 2.14
CA GLU A 17 13.10 5.00 3.50
C GLU A 17 11.60 4.74 3.46
N VAL A 18 11.14 3.72 4.19
CA VAL A 18 9.74 3.31 4.26
C VAL A 18 9.25 3.50 5.68
N LEU A 19 8.40 4.51 5.88
CA LEU A 19 7.85 4.88 7.20
C LEU A 19 6.73 3.93 7.66
N GLY A 20 6.03 3.31 6.72
CA GLY A 20 4.95 2.36 7.02
C GLY A 20 4.52 1.61 5.77
N ILE A 21 4.10 0.36 5.96
CA ILE A 21 3.53 -0.50 4.92
C ILE A 21 2.14 -0.97 5.34
N SER A 22 1.26 -1.21 4.37
CA SER A 22 -0.06 -1.79 4.64
C SER A 22 0.04 -3.30 4.89
N SER A 23 -1.05 -3.93 5.34
CA SER A 23 -1.13 -5.39 5.51
C SER A 23 -0.94 -6.19 4.21
N SER A 24 -1.05 -5.55 3.05
CA SER A 24 -0.88 -6.19 1.74
C SER A 24 -0.22 -5.21 0.78
N SER A 25 1.11 -5.13 0.86
CA SER A 25 1.91 -4.24 0.03
C SER A 25 3.14 -4.96 -0.51
N SER A 26 3.53 -4.61 -1.73
CA SER A 26 4.77 -5.05 -2.36
C SER A 26 5.57 -3.82 -2.77
N LEU A 27 6.83 -3.75 -2.34
CA LEU A 27 7.80 -2.77 -2.82
C LEU A 27 8.81 -3.52 -3.69
N GLN A 28 8.87 -3.17 -4.97
CA GLN A 28 9.79 -3.79 -5.92
C GLN A 28 10.73 -2.74 -6.53
N VAL A 29 11.98 -3.14 -6.73
CA VAL A 29 12.98 -2.39 -7.50
C VAL A 29 13.55 -3.28 -8.61
N GLY A 30 13.58 -2.77 -9.83
CA GLY A 30 13.94 -3.52 -11.03
C GLY A 30 12.72 -4.13 -11.71
N ASP A 31 12.96 -4.87 -12.79
CA ASP A 31 11.90 -5.30 -13.70
C ASP A 31 11.20 -6.58 -13.21
N THR A 32 9.90 -6.68 -13.46
CA THR A 32 9.09 -7.89 -13.29
C THR A 32 8.20 -8.05 -14.51
N ASP A 33 8.10 -9.27 -15.02
CA ASP A 33 7.19 -9.58 -16.14
C ASP A 33 5.73 -9.61 -15.67
N TYR A 34 5.44 -10.26 -14.53
CA TYR A 34 4.09 -10.35 -13.96
C TYR A 34 4.14 -10.37 -12.44
N THR A 35 3.25 -9.62 -11.80
CA THR A 35 2.93 -9.77 -10.38
C THR A 35 1.51 -10.29 -10.25
N THR A 36 1.34 -11.50 -9.71
CA THR A 36 0.03 -12.11 -9.56
C THR A 36 -0.32 -12.26 -8.10
N LEU A 37 -1.39 -11.59 -7.66
CA LEU A 37 -1.93 -11.71 -6.31
C LEU A 37 -3.15 -12.63 -6.35
N TYR A 38 -3.10 -13.71 -5.60
CA TYR A 38 -4.22 -14.61 -5.40
C TYR A 38 -4.70 -14.51 -3.96
N SER A 39 -6.00 -14.33 -3.79
CA SER A 39 -6.67 -14.51 -2.51
C SER A 39 -7.72 -15.59 -2.72
N MET A 40 -7.41 -16.82 -2.31
CA MET A 40 -8.37 -17.91 -2.30
C MET A 40 -9.11 -17.89 -0.96
N PHE A 41 -10.41 -17.62 -1.02
CA PHE A 41 -11.30 -17.79 0.10
C PHE A 41 -11.96 -19.16 -0.02
N ASP A 42 -11.56 -20.11 0.83
CA ASP A 42 -12.11 -21.46 0.89
C ASP A 42 -13.20 -21.54 1.97
N THR A 43 -14.24 -20.71 1.84
CA THR A 43 -15.34 -20.69 2.80
C THR A 43 -16.70 -20.79 2.08
N PRO A 44 -17.62 -21.66 2.54
CA PRO A 44 -18.94 -21.87 1.93
C PRO A 44 -19.75 -20.57 1.73
N PRO A 45 -20.72 -20.53 0.79
CA PRO A 45 -21.51 -19.32 0.49
C PRO A 45 -22.34 -18.78 1.67
N GLU A 46 -22.52 -19.55 2.74
CA GLU A 46 -23.21 -19.14 3.97
C GLU A 46 -22.31 -18.45 5.00
N SER A 47 -20.98 -18.57 4.89
CA SER A 47 -20.05 -17.85 5.77
C SER A 47 -19.79 -16.46 5.19
N VAL A 48 -20.57 -15.49 5.65
CA VAL A 48 -20.40 -14.07 5.34
C VAL A 48 -18.95 -13.64 5.57
N ILE A 49 -18.22 -13.34 4.48
CA ILE A 49 -16.84 -12.85 4.50
C ILE A 49 -16.80 -11.36 4.91
N ILE A 50 -17.91 -10.64 4.71
CA ILE A 50 -18.05 -9.22 5.03
C ILE A 50 -18.75 -9.08 6.39
N GLY A 51 -18.04 -9.41 7.46
CA GLY A 51 -18.25 -8.65 8.70
C GLY A 51 -17.77 -7.22 8.46
N PRO A 52 -18.32 -6.19 9.14
CA PRO A 52 -17.72 -4.86 9.08
C PRO A 52 -16.23 -5.02 9.37
N LEU A 53 -15.36 -4.61 8.42
CA LEU A 53 -13.92 -4.61 8.61
C LEU A 53 -13.67 -4.06 10.02
N ALA A 54 -13.19 -4.92 10.92
CA ALA A 54 -12.83 -4.46 12.25
C ALA A 54 -11.88 -3.28 12.01
N PRO A 55 -12.20 -2.07 12.51
CA PRO A 55 -11.34 -0.92 12.30
C PRO A 55 -9.93 -1.33 12.67
N PHE A 56 -8.98 -1.18 11.73
CA PHE A 56 -7.60 -1.50 12.02
C PHE A 56 -7.20 -0.75 13.30
N PRO A 57 -6.51 -1.40 14.25
CA PRO A 57 -6.04 -0.69 15.41
C PRO A 57 -5.21 0.50 14.96
N SER A 58 -5.36 1.63 15.64
CA SER A 58 -4.53 2.80 15.38
C SER A 58 -3.06 2.37 15.43
N PRO A 59 -2.23 2.74 14.43
CA PRO A 59 -0.81 2.40 14.45
C PRO A 59 -0.15 2.91 15.73
N GLU A 60 0.88 2.22 16.21
CA GLU A 60 1.65 2.69 17.36
C GLU A 60 2.18 4.10 17.07
N GLY A 61 1.86 5.06 17.95
CA GLY A 61 2.23 6.46 17.73
C GLY A 61 1.32 7.23 16.78
N ALA A 62 0.09 6.78 16.48
CA ALA A 62 -0.87 7.51 15.64
C ALA A 62 -1.07 8.98 16.07
N SER A 63 -1.04 9.27 17.37
CA SER A 63 -1.13 10.63 17.92
C SER A 63 0.12 11.50 17.68
N GLN A 64 1.24 10.88 17.29
CA GLN A 64 2.53 11.51 16.99
C GLN A 64 2.82 11.50 15.47
N ALA A 65 1.90 10.99 14.65
CA ALA A 65 2.05 10.95 13.20
C ALA A 65 2.00 12.38 12.63
N ILE A 66 3.06 12.77 11.91
CA ILE A 66 3.24 14.11 11.33
C ILE A 66 2.58 14.16 9.93
N GLY A 67 1.41 13.55 9.77
CA GLY A 67 0.64 13.52 8.53
C GLY A 67 -0.27 14.75 8.36
N GLU A 68 -1.04 14.80 7.27
CA GLU A 68 -2.04 15.86 7.05
C GLU A 68 -2.99 15.93 8.24
N THR A 69 -2.82 16.98 9.04
CA THR A 69 -3.79 17.35 10.05
C THR A 69 -5.01 17.79 9.27
N ALA A 70 -6.08 17.01 9.31
CA ALA A 70 -7.39 17.48 8.89
C ALA A 70 -7.75 18.64 9.83
N GLU A 71 -7.32 19.85 9.49
CA GLU A 71 -7.82 21.05 10.14
C GLU A 71 -9.33 21.04 9.90
N PRO A 72 -10.16 21.01 10.96
CA PRO A 72 -11.56 21.32 10.77
C PRO A 72 -11.60 22.79 10.36
N GLU A 73 -11.97 23.06 9.11
CA GLU A 73 -12.43 24.39 8.72
C GLU A 73 -13.63 24.72 9.61
N THR A 74 -13.38 25.38 10.74
CA THR A 74 -14.41 25.96 11.58
C THR A 74 -15.09 27.07 10.78
N GLU A 75 -16.16 26.72 10.05
CA GLU A 75 -17.17 27.68 9.67
C GLU A 75 -17.78 28.22 10.97
N SER A 76 -17.31 29.40 11.40
CA SER A 76 -17.91 30.12 12.50
C SER A 76 -19.22 30.72 12.01
N GLU A 77 -20.35 30.08 12.29
CA GLU A 77 -21.65 30.72 12.22
C GLU A 77 -21.68 31.88 13.24
N ALA A 78 -21.85 33.10 12.72
CA ALA A 78 -22.13 34.32 13.48
C ALA A 78 -23.51 34.85 13.07
#